data_AF-A0A543L8D8-F1
#
_entry.id   AF-A0A543L8D8-F1
#
_cell.length_a   1.000
_cell.length_b   1.000
_cell.length_c   1.000
_cell.angle_alpha   90.00
_cell.angle_beta   90.00
_cell.angle_gamma   90.00
#
_symmetry.space_group_name_H-M   'P 1'
#
loop_
_entity.id
_entity.type
_entity.pdbx_description
1 polymer ?
#
loop_
_entity_poly.entity_id
_entity_poly.type
_entity_poly.pdbx_seq_one_letter_code
_entity_poly.pdbx_strand_id
1 'polypeptide(L)'
;MGSKTCRSAEPLTGPPCEWPRTVYNRGMHNDPPPPSIELRLEPDQLALYWMPTASLPTGNTEPYSVALGWQTVAQAFGLRMPTPLSLENAIATVEDAVMPASRWLTKPPAGTAPPFTLHTRSPLLREVAEVAGVALSTPPARLSRQALENLFNRLSDQIHRPGVPDTALPQRAEWAAALLILREALHHWGVEWVELG
;
A
#
# COMPACT_ATOMS: atom_id res chain seq x y z
N MET A 1 32.70 46.18 56.47
CA MET A 1 31.93 47.36 55.99
C MET A 1 31.33 46.99 54.65
N GLY A 2 30.04 47.11 54.36
CA GLY A 2 29.02 48.00 54.90
C GLY A 2 28.24 48.53 53.69
N SER A 3 27.05 47.98 53.48
CA SER A 3 26.10 48.33 52.41
C SER A 3 25.60 49.78 52.49
N LYS A 4 24.93 50.21 51.40
CA LYS A 4 23.86 51.25 51.24
C LYS A 4 24.27 52.37 50.25
N THR A 5 23.44 52.88 49.32
CA THR A 5 21.98 52.83 49.11
C THR A 5 21.55 53.58 47.82
N CYS A 6 20.36 53.22 47.31
CA CYS A 6 19.29 54.09 46.74
C CYS A 6 19.50 54.73 45.35
N ARG A 7 18.50 54.89 44.47
CA ARG A 7 17.06 54.52 44.37
C ARG A 7 16.59 54.94 42.95
N SER A 8 15.38 54.50 42.56
CA SER A 8 14.49 55.01 41.48
C SER A 8 14.59 54.25 40.15
N ALA A 9 13.53 53.84 39.46
CA ALA A 9 12.09 54.06 39.58
C ALA A 9 11.34 52.93 38.82
N GLU A 10 10.15 52.54 39.28
CA GLU A 10 9.10 51.93 38.45
C GLU A 10 8.20 53.07 37.92
N PRO A 11 7.62 52.95 36.71
CA PRO A 11 6.30 52.31 36.61
C PRO A 11 6.04 51.45 35.34
N LEU A 12 5.28 50.36 35.56
CA LEU A 12 4.16 49.81 34.76
C LEU A 12 4.08 50.12 33.25
N THR A 13 4.27 49.11 32.38
CA THR A 13 3.32 48.80 31.27
C THR A 13 3.56 47.41 30.64
N GLY A 14 2.53 46.55 30.62
CA GLY A 14 2.34 45.46 29.64
C GLY A 14 2.77 44.04 30.06
N PRO A 15 1.85 43.05 30.13
CA PRO A 15 2.25 41.64 30.16
C PRO A 15 2.78 41.22 28.78
N PRO A 16 3.90 40.48 28.69
CA PRO A 16 4.30 39.87 27.44
C PRO A 16 3.30 38.78 27.05
N CYS A 17 2.93 38.74 25.77
CA CYS A 17 2.13 37.67 25.17
C CYS A 17 2.74 36.30 25.44
N GLU A 18 2.26 35.61 26.47
CA GLU A 18 2.49 34.19 26.65
C GLU A 18 1.66 33.43 25.61
N TRP A 19 2.34 32.93 24.59
CA TRP A 19 1.81 31.87 23.76
C TRP A 19 1.44 30.69 24.67
N PRO A 20 0.24 30.11 24.57
CA PRO A 20 -0.06 28.88 25.29
C PRO A 20 0.89 27.80 24.77
N ARG A 21 1.85 27.41 25.62
CA ARG A 21 2.62 26.17 25.46
C ARG A 21 1.62 25.04 25.46
N THR A 22 1.17 24.64 24.27
CA THR A 22 0.43 23.41 24.08
C THR A 22 1.35 22.31 24.58
N VAL A 23 0.99 21.74 25.72
CA VAL A 23 1.62 20.57 26.31
C VAL A 23 1.45 19.45 25.30
N TYR A 24 2.45 19.22 24.46
CA TYR A 24 2.58 17.97 23.70
C TYR A 24 3.02 16.87 24.68
N ASN A 25 2.15 16.52 25.62
CA ASN A 25 2.18 15.20 26.24
C ASN A 25 1.50 14.22 25.29
N ARG A 26 2.15 13.94 24.16
CA ARG A 26 1.88 12.70 23.44
C ARG A 26 2.70 11.64 24.14
N GLY A 27 2.10 11.04 25.18
CA GLY A 27 2.60 9.78 25.72
C GLY A 27 2.87 8.85 24.55
N MET A 28 4.04 8.23 24.54
CA MET A 28 4.34 7.11 23.68
C MET A 28 3.30 6.04 24.01
N HIS A 29 2.19 6.01 23.27
CA HIS A 29 1.37 4.82 23.19
C HIS A 29 2.31 3.77 22.61
N ASN A 30 2.78 2.87 23.46
CA ASN A 30 3.37 1.59 23.07
C ASN A 30 2.24 0.70 22.53
N ASP A 31 1.42 1.24 21.62
CA ASP A 31 0.49 0.42 20.88
C ASP A 31 1.35 -0.52 20.04
N PRO A 32 1.12 -1.84 20.12
CA PRO A 32 1.82 -2.76 19.25
C PRO A 32 1.61 -2.30 17.79
N PRO A 33 2.64 -2.38 16.94
CA PRO A 33 2.48 -2.03 15.53
C PRO A 33 1.31 -2.84 14.95
N PRO A 34 0.53 -2.24 14.03
CA PRO A 34 -0.59 -2.96 13.42
C PRO A 34 -0.09 -4.28 12.82
N PRO A 35 -0.90 -5.33 12.85
CA PRO A 35 -0.54 -6.59 12.21
C PRO A 35 -0.15 -6.36 10.75
N SER A 36 0.89 -7.06 10.30
CA SER A 36 1.40 -6.95 8.93
C SER A 36 1.03 -8.18 8.11
N ILE A 37 0.76 -7.97 6.84
CA ILE A 37 0.52 -9.04 5.85
C ILE A 37 1.57 -8.91 4.75
N GLU A 38 2.23 -10.00 4.39
CA GLU A 38 3.09 -10.06 3.21
C GLU A 38 2.29 -10.59 2.01
N LEU A 39 2.16 -9.75 0.98
CA LEU A 39 1.70 -10.11 -0.36
C LEU A 39 2.89 -10.60 -1.19
N ARG A 40 2.82 -11.85 -1.61
CA ARG A 40 3.74 -12.44 -2.59
C ARG A 40 3.02 -12.66 -3.91
N LEU A 41 3.59 -12.10 -4.98
CA LEU A 41 3.11 -12.27 -6.34
C LEU A 41 4.23 -12.95 -7.15
N GLU A 42 4.02 -14.24 -7.39
CA GLU A 42 4.90 -15.15 -8.13
C GLU A 42 4.34 -15.36 -9.56
N PRO A 43 5.06 -16.07 -10.46
CA PRO A 43 4.60 -16.28 -11.83
C PRO A 43 3.22 -16.95 -11.93
N ASP A 44 2.96 -17.96 -11.10
CA ASP A 44 1.75 -18.78 -11.16
C ASP A 44 0.89 -18.71 -9.89
N GLN A 45 1.30 -17.89 -8.90
CA GLN A 45 0.66 -17.85 -7.60
C GLN A 45 0.61 -16.44 -7.00
N LEU A 46 -0.51 -16.15 -6.34
CA LEU A 46 -0.68 -15.04 -5.41
C LEU A 46 -0.90 -15.62 -4.01
N ALA A 47 -0.16 -15.10 -3.03
CA ALA A 47 -0.25 -15.56 -1.66
C ALA A 47 -0.17 -14.41 -0.65
N LEU A 48 -0.92 -14.56 0.46
CA LEU A 48 -0.93 -13.66 1.59
C LEU A 48 -0.47 -14.41 2.85
N TYR A 49 0.46 -13.82 3.59
CA TYR A 49 0.98 -14.37 4.83
C TYR A 49 0.77 -13.37 5.97
N TRP A 50 0.13 -13.79 7.06
CA TRP A 50 0.20 -13.02 8.30
C TRP A 50 1.63 -13.05 8.81
N MET A 51 2.22 -11.87 8.98
CA MET A 51 3.56 -11.75 9.55
C MET A 51 3.48 -12.02 11.05
N PRO A 52 4.42 -12.81 11.61
CA PRO A 52 4.46 -13.03 13.05
C PRO A 52 4.55 -11.71 13.80
N THR A 53 3.66 -11.47 14.76
CA THR A 53 3.84 -10.39 15.74
C THR A 53 4.77 -10.89 16.85
N ALA A 54 5.29 -9.97 17.68
CA ALA A 54 6.15 -10.33 18.82
C ALA A 54 5.43 -11.21 19.88
N SER A 55 4.10 -11.34 19.78
CA SER A 55 3.26 -12.21 20.60
C SER A 55 2.96 -13.49 19.82
N LEU A 56 3.04 -14.66 20.47
CA LEU A 56 2.73 -15.95 19.82
C LEU A 56 1.30 -15.92 19.24
N PRO A 57 1.11 -16.12 17.92
CA PRO A 57 -0.22 -16.09 17.34
C PRO A 57 -1.00 -17.34 17.75
N THR A 58 -2.06 -17.16 18.52
CA THR A 58 -3.14 -18.15 18.62
C THR A 58 -4.15 -17.84 17.52
N GLY A 59 -4.07 -18.44 16.33
CA GLY A 59 -5.01 -18.12 15.24
C GLY A 59 -4.62 -18.69 13.88
N ASN A 60 -5.21 -18.20 12.77
CA ASN A 60 -4.93 -18.71 11.43
C ASN A 60 -3.53 -18.31 10.93
N THR A 61 -2.58 -19.22 11.05
CA THR A 61 -1.25 -19.05 10.45
C THR A 61 -1.17 -19.58 9.02
N GLU A 62 -2.25 -20.22 8.53
CA GLU A 62 -2.30 -20.72 7.17
C GLU A 62 -2.38 -19.56 6.16
N PRO A 63 -1.48 -19.51 5.18
CA PRO A 63 -1.51 -18.48 4.16
C PRO A 63 -2.75 -18.63 3.28
N TYR A 64 -3.29 -17.49 2.83
CA TYR A 64 -4.18 -17.52 1.68
C TYR A 64 -3.34 -17.71 0.42
N SER A 65 -3.72 -18.65 -0.44
CA SER A 65 -3.01 -18.90 -1.69
C SER A 65 -3.98 -19.26 -2.80
N VAL A 66 -3.75 -18.72 -3.98
CA VAL A 66 -4.50 -19.01 -5.20
C VAL A 66 -3.53 -19.23 -6.36
N ALA A 67 -3.85 -20.21 -7.22
CA ALA A 67 -3.07 -20.54 -8.43
C ALA A 67 -3.31 -19.53 -9.55
N LEU A 68 -3.05 -18.26 -9.24
CA LEU A 68 -3.13 -17.13 -10.16
C LEU A 68 -1.94 -16.20 -9.88
N GLY A 69 -0.99 -16.15 -10.81
CA GLY A 69 0.15 -15.24 -10.76
C GLY A 69 0.24 -14.39 -12.03
N TRP A 70 1.28 -13.56 -12.10
CA TRP A 70 1.44 -12.63 -13.22
C TRP A 70 1.62 -13.35 -14.57
N GLN A 71 2.21 -14.54 -14.60
CA GLN A 71 2.40 -15.33 -15.81
C GLN A 71 1.09 -15.97 -16.26
N THR A 72 0.25 -16.45 -15.32
CA THR A 72 -1.09 -16.97 -15.63
C THR A 72 -1.93 -15.92 -16.36
N VAL A 73 -1.92 -14.68 -15.87
CA VAL A 73 -2.66 -13.57 -16.48
C VAL A 73 -2.00 -13.09 -17.78
N ALA A 74 -0.66 -13.02 -17.84
CA ALA A 74 0.05 -12.70 -19.08
C ALA A 74 -0.23 -13.72 -20.20
N GLN A 75 -0.40 -15.00 -19.88
CA GLN A 75 -0.82 -16.03 -20.84
C GLN A 75 -2.24 -15.79 -21.36
N ALA A 76 -3.16 -15.31 -20.52
CA ALA A 76 -4.50 -14.92 -20.96
C ALA A 76 -4.48 -13.74 -21.96
N PHE A 77 -3.43 -12.91 -21.91
CA PHE A 77 -3.16 -11.87 -22.92
C PHE A 77 -2.44 -12.40 -24.18
N GLY A 78 -2.09 -13.69 -24.22
CA GLY A 78 -1.28 -14.26 -25.30
C GLY A 78 0.17 -13.80 -25.29
N LEU A 79 0.72 -13.50 -24.10
CA LEU A 79 2.10 -13.00 -23.87
C LEU A 79 2.40 -11.71 -24.65
N ARG A 80 1.38 -10.88 -24.85
CA ARG A 80 1.47 -9.55 -25.46
C ARG A 80 0.66 -8.56 -24.62
N MET A 81 0.73 -7.28 -24.97
CA MET A 81 -0.18 -6.30 -24.38
C MET A 81 -1.64 -6.73 -24.62
N PRO A 82 -2.51 -6.59 -23.61
CA PRO A 82 -3.90 -7.01 -23.72
C PRO A 82 -4.64 -6.25 -24.81
N THR A 83 -5.53 -6.98 -25.49
CA THR A 83 -6.65 -6.42 -26.26
C THR A 83 -7.81 -6.06 -25.31
N PRO A 84 -8.80 -5.25 -25.73
CA PRO A 84 -9.98 -4.97 -24.92
C PRO A 84 -10.65 -6.24 -24.39
N LEU A 85 -10.92 -7.21 -25.27
CA LEU A 85 -11.56 -8.48 -24.89
C LEU A 85 -10.72 -9.31 -23.91
N SER A 86 -9.41 -9.42 -24.14
CA SER A 86 -8.55 -10.18 -23.23
C SER A 86 -8.39 -9.48 -21.87
N LEU A 87 -8.46 -8.15 -21.83
CA LEU A 87 -8.45 -7.40 -20.57
C LEU A 87 -9.73 -7.68 -19.77
N GLU A 88 -10.90 -7.58 -20.39
CA GLU A 88 -12.19 -7.86 -19.76
C GLU A 88 -12.25 -9.29 -19.19
N ASN A 89 -11.83 -10.29 -19.97
CA ASN A 89 -11.79 -11.69 -19.52
C ASN A 89 -10.80 -11.90 -18.36
N ALA A 90 -9.65 -11.22 -18.40
CA ALA A 90 -8.67 -11.29 -17.33
C ALA A 90 -9.16 -10.61 -16.05
N ILE A 91 -9.89 -9.49 -16.14
CA ILE A 91 -10.51 -8.85 -14.97
C ILE A 91 -11.43 -9.84 -14.27
N ALA A 92 -12.35 -10.47 -15.00
CA ALA A 92 -13.27 -11.45 -14.40
C ALA A 92 -12.52 -12.61 -13.73
N THR A 93 -11.47 -13.13 -14.38
CA THR A 93 -10.65 -14.23 -13.84
C THR A 93 -9.90 -13.82 -12.57
N VAL A 94 -9.33 -12.61 -12.56
CA VAL A 94 -8.58 -12.08 -11.41
C VAL A 94 -9.54 -11.77 -10.26
N GLU A 95 -10.69 -11.15 -10.53
CA GLU A 95 -11.73 -10.84 -9.56
C GLU A 95 -12.17 -12.11 -8.80
N ASP A 96 -12.52 -13.17 -9.53
CA ASP A 96 -12.89 -14.47 -8.95
C ASP A 96 -11.81 -15.06 -8.04
N ALA A 97 -10.53 -14.83 -8.37
CA ALA A 97 -9.40 -15.33 -7.60
C ALA A 97 -9.09 -14.50 -6.33
N VAL A 98 -9.29 -13.17 -6.37
CA VAL A 98 -8.92 -12.27 -5.26
C VAL A 98 -10.05 -12.02 -4.28
N MET A 99 -11.32 -12.03 -4.72
CA MET A 99 -12.48 -11.79 -3.85
C MET A 99 -12.54 -12.70 -2.62
N PRO A 100 -12.25 -14.02 -2.69
CA PRO A 100 -12.32 -14.88 -1.51
C PRO A 100 -11.34 -14.49 -0.41
N ALA A 101 -10.23 -13.82 -0.74
CA ALA A 101 -9.24 -13.39 0.22
C ALA A 101 -9.80 -12.35 1.21
N SER A 102 -10.81 -11.56 0.83
CA SER A 102 -11.48 -10.63 1.75
C SER A 102 -12.04 -11.34 2.99
N ARG A 103 -12.54 -12.58 2.84
CA ARG A 103 -13.00 -13.39 3.98
C ARG A 103 -11.85 -13.84 4.87
N TRP A 104 -10.70 -14.17 4.27
CA TRP A 104 -9.49 -14.54 5.02
C TRP A 104 -8.96 -13.34 5.81
N LEU A 105 -8.98 -12.14 5.24
CA LEU A 105 -8.58 -10.88 5.89
C LEU A 105 -9.45 -10.53 7.10
N THR A 106 -10.74 -10.90 7.10
CA THR A 106 -11.65 -10.69 8.25
C THR A 106 -11.48 -11.69 9.39
N LYS A 107 -10.64 -12.71 9.23
CA LYS A 107 -10.35 -13.73 10.25
C LYS A 107 -8.87 -13.69 10.60
N PRO A 108 -8.37 -12.61 11.19
CA PRO A 108 -6.94 -12.51 11.48
C PRO A 108 -6.58 -13.39 12.69
N PRO A 109 -5.29 -13.73 12.92
CA PRO A 109 -4.89 -14.49 14.11
C PRO A 109 -5.38 -13.83 15.42
N ALA A 110 -5.68 -14.59 16.48
CA ALA A 110 -6.18 -13.95 17.70
C ALA A 110 -5.13 -12.99 18.27
N GLY A 111 -5.61 -11.82 18.70
CA GLY A 111 -4.76 -10.70 19.11
C GLY A 111 -4.35 -9.77 17.96
N THR A 112 -4.71 -10.07 16.72
CA THR A 112 -4.55 -9.14 15.59
C THR A 112 -5.93 -8.57 15.23
N ALA A 113 -6.09 -7.26 15.37
CA ALA A 113 -7.31 -6.56 14.99
C ALA A 113 -6.97 -5.53 13.90
N PRO A 114 -7.88 -5.25 12.95
CA PRO A 114 -7.67 -4.18 11.98
C PRO A 114 -7.47 -2.82 12.68
N PRO A 115 -6.70 -1.90 12.07
CA PRO A 115 -6.14 -1.97 10.72
C PRO A 115 -4.88 -2.85 10.62
N PHE A 116 -4.66 -3.45 9.44
CA PHE A 116 -3.41 -4.15 9.10
C PHE A 116 -2.60 -3.35 8.07
N THR A 117 -1.30 -3.62 7.98
CA THR A 117 -0.42 -3.07 6.93
C THR A 117 -0.12 -4.15 5.90
N LEU A 118 -0.39 -3.88 4.62
CA LEU A 118 -0.02 -4.78 3.52
C LEU A 118 1.38 -4.41 3.01
N HIS A 119 2.28 -5.38 2.97
CA HIS A 119 3.64 -5.22 2.46
C HIS A 119 3.86 -6.13 1.27
N THR A 120 4.72 -5.73 0.35
CA THR A 120 5.23 -6.63 -0.69
C THR A 120 6.72 -6.42 -0.94
N ARG A 121 7.38 -7.51 -1.32
CA ARG A 121 8.75 -7.52 -1.84
C ARG A 121 8.82 -7.95 -3.31
N SER A 122 7.67 -8.09 -3.97
CA SER A 122 7.63 -8.50 -5.38
C SER A 122 8.35 -7.45 -6.24
N PRO A 123 9.43 -7.82 -6.96
CA PRO A 123 10.13 -6.89 -7.85
C PRO A 123 9.22 -6.31 -8.92
N LEU A 124 8.25 -7.09 -9.37
CA LEU A 124 7.29 -6.69 -10.39
C LEU A 124 6.30 -5.65 -9.87
N LEU A 125 5.82 -5.81 -8.62
CA LEU A 125 4.96 -4.79 -7.98
C LEU A 125 5.74 -3.53 -7.61
N ARG A 126 7.03 -3.66 -7.33
CA ARG A 126 7.93 -2.51 -7.15
C ARG A 126 8.03 -1.69 -8.45
N GLU A 127 8.22 -2.32 -9.60
CA GLU A 127 8.22 -1.61 -10.90
C GLU A 127 6.87 -0.95 -11.19
N VAL A 128 5.74 -1.61 -10.87
CA VAL A 128 4.41 -0.98 -10.95
C VAL A 128 4.34 0.29 -10.10
N ALA A 129 4.89 0.26 -8.88
CA ALA A 129 4.92 1.43 -8.00
C ALA A 129 5.78 2.57 -8.58
N GLU A 130 6.94 2.26 -9.18
CA GLU A 130 7.79 3.26 -9.83
C GLU A 130 7.08 3.96 -10.99
N VAL A 131 6.40 3.19 -11.86
CA VAL A 131 5.63 3.75 -12.99
C VAL A 131 4.42 4.55 -12.51
N ALA A 132 3.86 4.20 -11.35
CA ALA A 132 2.84 4.99 -10.66
C ALA A 132 3.39 6.28 -10.01
N GLY A 133 4.70 6.52 -10.05
CA GLY A 133 5.36 7.71 -9.52
C GLY A 133 5.78 7.61 -8.05
N VAL A 134 5.84 6.41 -7.47
CA VAL A 134 6.29 6.22 -6.08
C VAL A 134 7.80 6.37 -5.98
N ALA A 135 8.26 7.28 -5.13
CA ALA A 135 9.68 7.47 -4.83
C ALA A 135 10.19 6.39 -3.86
N LEU A 136 10.75 5.30 -4.39
CA LEU A 136 11.23 4.16 -3.57
C LEU A 136 12.40 4.49 -2.64
N SER A 137 13.11 5.59 -2.89
CA SER A 137 14.24 6.04 -2.07
C SER A 137 13.81 6.63 -0.71
N THR A 138 12.52 6.88 -0.49
CA THR A 138 12.01 7.50 0.73
C THR A 138 11.07 6.55 1.47
N PRO A 139 11.51 5.92 2.58
CA PRO A 139 10.65 5.06 3.38
C PRO A 139 9.64 5.85 4.23
N PRO A 140 8.42 5.32 4.45
CA PRO A 140 7.89 4.12 3.81
C PRO A 140 7.50 4.42 2.35
N ALA A 141 8.05 3.64 1.41
CA ALA A 141 7.61 3.69 0.03
C ALA A 141 6.22 3.05 -0.03
N ARG A 142 5.21 3.81 -0.45
CA ARG A 142 3.81 3.36 -0.44
C ARG A 142 3.15 3.63 -1.78
N LEU A 143 2.48 2.61 -2.29
CA LEU A 143 1.62 2.70 -3.46
C LEU A 143 0.16 2.74 -3.00
N SER A 144 -0.57 3.78 -3.42
CA SER A 144 -1.98 3.96 -3.07
C SER A 144 -2.89 3.23 -4.05
N ARG A 145 -4.07 2.82 -3.58
CA ARG A 145 -5.14 2.31 -4.44
C ARG A 145 -5.50 3.30 -5.55
N GLN A 146 -5.59 4.59 -5.23
CA GLN A 146 -5.90 5.63 -6.21
C GLN A 146 -4.81 5.79 -7.29
N ALA A 147 -3.54 5.72 -6.92
CA ALA A 147 -2.43 5.81 -7.89
C ALA A 147 -2.44 4.61 -8.84
N LEU A 148 -2.76 3.43 -8.30
CA LEU A 148 -2.92 2.20 -9.08
C LEU A 148 -4.12 2.27 -10.04
N GLU A 149 -5.25 2.79 -9.58
CA GLU A 149 -6.44 3.03 -10.43
C GLU A 149 -6.12 4.02 -11.56
N ASN A 150 -5.40 5.10 -11.28
CA ASN A 150 -4.98 6.06 -12.29
C ASN A 150 -4.05 5.42 -13.34
N LEU A 151 -3.11 4.59 -12.88
CA LEU A 151 -2.20 3.86 -13.76
C LEU A 151 -2.95 2.83 -14.63
N PHE A 152 -3.93 2.14 -14.05
CA PHE A 152 -4.79 1.23 -14.80
C PHE A 152 -5.65 1.96 -15.84
N ASN A 153 -6.20 3.14 -15.51
CA ASN A 153 -6.97 3.94 -16.47
C ASN A 153 -6.13 4.34 -17.68
N ARG A 154 -4.85 4.70 -17.48
CA ARG A 154 -3.91 4.96 -18.58
C ARG A 154 -3.69 3.73 -19.46
N LEU A 155 -3.49 2.56 -18.85
CA LEU A 155 -3.38 1.30 -19.59
C LEU A 155 -4.66 1.01 -20.40
N SER A 156 -5.83 1.14 -19.76
CA SER A 156 -7.14 0.92 -20.38
C SER A 156 -7.38 1.88 -21.56
N ASP A 157 -7.05 3.16 -21.40
CA ASP A 157 -7.14 4.15 -22.48
C ASP A 157 -6.25 3.77 -23.68
N GLN A 158 -5.02 3.31 -23.44
CA GLN A 158 -4.13 2.82 -24.51
C GLN A 158 -4.73 1.61 -25.24
N ILE A 159 -5.33 0.68 -24.51
CA ILE A 159 -5.92 -0.55 -25.07
C ILE A 159 -7.14 -0.25 -25.94
N HIS A 160 -7.95 0.73 -25.55
CA HIS A 160 -9.19 1.09 -26.26
C HIS A 160 -8.97 2.12 -27.38
N ARG A 161 -7.84 2.84 -27.38
CA ARG A 161 -7.50 3.85 -28.40
C ARG A 161 -6.23 3.42 -29.14
N PRO A 162 -6.36 2.52 -30.15
CA PRO A 162 -5.21 2.05 -30.90
C PRO A 162 -4.52 3.23 -31.60
N GLY A 163 -3.21 3.35 -31.38
CA GLY A 163 -2.39 4.48 -31.83
C GLY A 163 -0.94 4.36 -31.35
N VAL A 164 -0.27 5.49 -31.17
CA VAL A 164 1.08 5.51 -30.59
C VAL A 164 0.99 5.10 -29.12
N PRO A 165 1.70 4.04 -28.68
CA PRO A 165 1.68 3.61 -27.29
C PRO A 165 2.16 4.72 -26.35
N ASP A 166 1.62 4.75 -25.12
CA ASP A 166 2.16 5.59 -24.06
C ASP A 166 3.56 5.06 -23.70
N THR A 167 4.59 5.78 -24.13
CA THR A 167 5.99 5.39 -23.92
C THR A 167 6.40 5.39 -22.45
N ALA A 168 5.59 5.98 -21.56
CA ALA A 168 5.81 5.93 -20.12
C ALA A 168 5.21 4.66 -19.48
N LEU A 169 4.45 3.85 -20.21
CA LEU A 169 3.99 2.54 -19.75
C LEU A 169 4.91 1.43 -20.27
N PRO A 170 5.35 0.49 -19.41
CA PRO A 170 6.01 -0.73 -19.86
C PRO A 170 5.12 -1.54 -20.82
N GLN A 171 5.63 -1.79 -22.03
CA GLN A 171 4.90 -2.50 -23.09
C GLN A 171 5.10 -4.02 -23.01
N ARG A 172 4.86 -4.60 -21.83
CA ARG A 172 5.08 -6.02 -21.54
C ARG A 172 3.90 -6.64 -20.77
N ALA A 173 3.52 -7.85 -21.16
CA ALA A 173 2.31 -8.52 -20.67
C ALA A 173 2.34 -8.77 -19.15
N GLU A 174 3.51 -9.10 -18.62
CA GLU A 174 3.71 -9.42 -17.21
C GLU A 174 3.50 -8.19 -16.33
N TRP A 175 3.88 -7.01 -16.81
CA TRP A 175 3.63 -5.75 -16.11
C TRP A 175 2.15 -5.42 -16.06
N ALA A 176 1.46 -5.51 -17.21
CA ALA A 176 0.02 -5.30 -17.29
C ALA A 176 -0.75 -6.29 -16.41
N ALA A 177 -0.29 -7.54 -16.36
CA ALA A 177 -0.85 -8.59 -15.51
C ALA A 177 -0.69 -8.26 -14.03
N ALA A 178 0.50 -7.86 -13.59
CA ALA A 178 0.75 -7.50 -12.19
C ALA A 178 -0.02 -6.26 -11.75
N LEU A 179 -0.13 -5.24 -12.62
CA LEU A 179 -0.97 -4.07 -12.42
C LEU A 179 -2.43 -4.48 -12.22
N LEU A 180 -2.97 -5.32 -13.11
CA LEU A 180 -4.34 -5.81 -13.00
C LEU A 180 -4.58 -6.59 -11.70
N ILE A 181 -3.70 -7.55 -11.39
CA ILE A 181 -3.80 -8.37 -10.17
C ILE A 181 -3.80 -7.48 -8.93
N LEU A 182 -2.87 -6.54 -8.83
CA LEU A 182 -2.79 -5.66 -7.66
C LEU A 182 -4.00 -4.73 -7.58
N ARG A 183 -4.53 -4.24 -8.72
CA ARG A 183 -5.70 -3.36 -8.75
C ARG A 183 -6.90 -4.07 -8.15
N GLU A 184 -7.26 -5.23 -8.69
CA GLU A 184 -8.42 -5.98 -8.22
C GLU A 184 -8.24 -6.39 -6.76
N ALA A 185 -7.04 -6.83 -6.38
CA ALA A 185 -6.71 -7.16 -5.00
C ALA A 185 -7.00 -5.99 -4.05
N LEU A 186 -6.38 -4.82 -4.25
CA LEU A 186 -6.58 -3.67 -3.35
C LEU A 186 -8.04 -3.21 -3.33
N HIS A 187 -8.70 -3.22 -4.48
CA HIS A 187 -10.10 -2.82 -4.62
C HIS A 187 -11.04 -3.74 -3.84
N HIS A 188 -10.98 -5.05 -4.05
CA HIS A 188 -11.87 -6.02 -3.39
C HIS A 188 -11.55 -6.24 -1.91
N TRP A 189 -10.30 -6.02 -1.50
CA TRP A 189 -9.88 -6.16 -0.10
C TRP A 189 -10.14 -4.89 0.73
N GLY A 190 -10.50 -3.77 0.08
CA GLY A 190 -10.67 -2.49 0.76
C GLY A 190 -9.37 -1.94 1.35
N VAL A 191 -8.23 -2.25 0.71
CA VAL A 191 -6.90 -1.85 1.17
C VAL A 191 -6.47 -0.58 0.45
N GLU A 192 -6.17 0.46 1.21
CA GLU A 192 -5.80 1.77 0.66
C GLU A 192 -4.33 1.87 0.24
N TRP A 193 -3.45 1.14 0.91
CA TRP A 193 -2.01 1.26 0.72
C TRP A 193 -1.33 -0.11 0.74
N VAL A 194 -0.38 -0.30 -0.16
CA VAL A 194 0.64 -1.35 -0.06
C VAL A 194 2.01 -0.71 0.15
N GLU A 195 2.75 -1.19 1.13
CA GLU A 195 4.12 -0.79 1.40
C GLU A 195 5.11 -1.63 0.59
N LEU A 196 6.07 -0.96 -0.02
CA LEU A 196 7.13 -1.58 -0.79
C LEU A 196 8.33 -1.75 0.14
N GLY A 197 8.64 -3.02 0.46
CA GLY A 197 9.81 -3.40 1.27
C GLY A 197 11.03 -3.71 0.43
#